data_AF-A0A3B9VUL2-F1
#
_entry.id   AF-A0A3B9VUL2-F1
#
_cell.length_a   1.000
_cell.length_b   1.000
_cell.length_c   1.000
_cell.angle_alpha   90.00
_cell.angle_beta   90.00
_cell.angle_gamma   90.00
#
_symmetry.space_group_name_H-M   'P 1'
#
loop_
_entity.id
_entity.type
_entity.pdbx_description
1 polymer ?
#
loop_
_entity_poly.entity_id
_entity_poly.type
_entity_poly.pdbx_seq_one_letter_code
_entity_poly.pdbx_strand_id
1 'polypeptide(L)'
;FNPLVWAAFYLSGRDMEMACDETVMRQMENDIRREYAQSLLDRTTGKRIAPGIPLAFGETNIKARIRNIMSYRKSSRWVIAAAVVVLAALCIGLALNPAKSQRAAITFPAYQDGKSEYNESIYNIRPFTLHIDLPEGWSAAFPAPEERGASPAGFTPVYLMEGSTAKAVISYNTFELYEGDIPLEDFYKTVYAPLRLGSLHHWEDYTPIVSSKTTETALATVYYSEEMQGQSAASWPQSTTPGILFYDKERLIYLAIQFSDSSLSLDQLHAMAQSVRITDAK
;
A
#
# COMPACT_ATOMS: atom_id res chain seq x y z
N PHE A 1 5.76 28.29 -19.38
CA PHE A 1 4.47 28.95 -19.06
C PHE A 1 3.65 27.97 -18.23
N ASN A 2 3.48 28.20 -16.92
CA ASN A 2 2.74 27.27 -16.06
C ASN A 2 1.33 27.82 -15.80
N PRO A 3 0.29 27.27 -16.43
CA PRO A 3 -1.08 27.80 -16.30
C PRO A 3 -1.61 27.74 -14.86
N LEU A 4 -1.15 26.77 -14.05
CA LEU A 4 -1.56 26.64 -12.65
C LEU A 4 -1.01 27.76 -11.79
N VAL A 5 0.23 28.20 -12.05
CA VAL A 5 0.85 29.31 -11.31
C VAL A 5 0.12 30.62 -11.59
N TRP A 6 -0.28 30.87 -12.84
CA TRP A 6 -1.07 32.06 -13.19
C TRP A 6 -2.48 32.02 -12.59
N ALA A 7 -3.13 30.86 -12.59
CA ALA A 7 -4.42 30.70 -11.93
C ALA A 7 -4.30 30.92 -10.40
N ALA A 8 -3.28 30.36 -9.75
CA ALA A 8 -3.03 30.57 -8.33
C ALA A 8 -2.75 32.05 -8.00
N PHE A 9 -1.95 32.73 -8.84
CA PHE A 9 -1.69 34.16 -8.70
C PHE A 9 -2.98 35.00 -8.80
N TYR A 10 -3.84 34.70 -9.77
CA TYR A 10 -5.14 35.37 -9.93
C TYR A 10 -6.07 35.12 -8.75
N LEU A 11 -6.20 33.87 -8.31
CA LEU A 11 -7.04 33.50 -7.16
C LEU A 11 -6.53 34.14 -5.86
N SER A 12 -5.23 34.14 -5.63
CA SER A 12 -4.60 34.77 -4.45
C SER A 12 -4.86 36.27 -4.40
N GLY A 13 -4.76 36.98 -5.53
CA GLY A 13 -5.10 38.40 -5.60
C GLY A 13 -6.55 38.67 -5.19
N ARG A 14 -7.49 37.86 -5.71
CA ARG A 14 -8.92 37.97 -5.38
C ARG A 14 -9.20 37.69 -3.90
N ASP A 15 -8.61 36.64 -3.35
CA ASP A 15 -8.83 36.24 -1.95
C ASP A 15 -8.26 37.30 -0.99
N MET A 16 -7.13 37.91 -1.34
CA MET A 16 -6.54 39.03 -0.60
C MET A 16 -7.47 40.25 -0.58
N GLU A 17 -8.07 40.64 -1.71
CA GLU A 17 -9.02 41.77 -1.75
C GLU A 17 -10.25 41.53 -0.88
N MET A 18 -10.82 40.31 -0.90
CA MET A 18 -11.95 39.96 -0.06
C MET A 18 -11.60 39.98 1.43
N ALA A 19 -10.42 39.46 1.80
CA ALA A 19 -9.94 39.47 3.19
C ALA A 19 -9.72 40.90 3.71
N CYS A 20 -9.24 41.82 2.87
CA CYS A 20 -9.15 43.23 3.22
C CYS A 20 -10.53 43.84 3.49
N ASP A 21 -11.50 43.62 2.61
CA ASP A 21 -12.87 44.13 2.79
C ASP A 21 -13.51 43.57 4.08
N GLU A 22 -13.33 42.27 4.35
CA GLU A 22 -13.82 41.62 5.57
C GLU A 22 -13.16 42.18 6.84
N THR A 23 -11.85 42.50 6.78
CA THR A 23 -11.12 43.07 7.92
C THR A 23 -11.65 44.46 8.27
N VAL A 24 -11.96 45.29 7.27
CA VAL A 24 -12.64 46.58 7.47
C VAL A 24 -14.00 46.37 8.14
N MET A 25 -14.80 45.41 7.66
CA MET A 25 -16.10 45.07 8.27
C MET A 25 -15.98 44.49 9.69
N ARG A 26 -14.84 43.89 10.07
CA ARG A 26 -14.58 43.39 11.44
C ARG A 26 -14.26 44.50 12.44
N GLN A 27 -13.55 45.55 12.00
CA GLN A 27 -13.05 46.62 12.86
C GLN A 27 -14.07 47.73 13.11
N MET A 28 -15.12 47.81 12.30
CA MET A 28 -16.15 48.84 12.42
C MET A 28 -17.26 48.38 13.38
N GLU A 29 -17.63 49.24 14.31
CA GLU A 29 -18.66 48.95 15.33
C GLU A 29 -20.08 49.00 14.75
N ASN A 30 -20.30 49.83 13.73
CA ASN A 30 -21.60 50.05 13.07
C ASN A 30 -21.70 49.34 11.72
N ASP A 31 -22.93 49.08 11.23
CA ASP A 31 -23.16 48.50 9.90
C ASP A 31 -22.91 49.53 8.78
N ILE A 32 -21.65 49.60 8.33
CA ILE A 32 -21.21 50.52 7.29
C ILE A 32 -21.26 49.92 5.87
N ARG A 33 -21.89 48.76 5.66
CA ARG A 33 -21.83 48.04 4.37
C ARG A 33 -22.23 48.90 3.18
N ARG A 34 -23.28 49.72 3.33
CA ARG A 34 -23.81 50.58 2.27
C ARG A 34 -22.84 51.73 1.94
N GLU A 35 -22.30 52.38 2.97
CA GLU A 35 -21.36 53.50 2.83
C GLU A 35 -20.04 53.03 2.23
N TYR A 36 -19.55 51.88 2.69
CA TYR A 36 -18.35 51.26 2.16
C TYR A 36 -18.51 50.81 0.70
N ALA A 37 -19.63 50.15 0.36
CA ALA A 37 -19.93 49.78 -1.02
C ALA A 37 -20.05 51.00 -1.94
N GLN A 38 -20.64 52.10 -1.46
CA GLN A 38 -20.72 53.35 -2.21
C GLN A 38 -19.32 53.94 -2.46
N SER A 39 -18.44 53.92 -1.46
CA SER A 39 -17.05 54.39 -1.62
C SER A 39 -16.25 53.58 -2.65
N LEU A 40 -16.50 52.27 -2.74
CA LEU A 40 -15.89 51.40 -3.75
C LEU A 40 -16.44 51.70 -5.16
N LEU A 41 -17.75 51.95 -5.28
CA LEU A 41 -18.38 52.33 -6.54
C LEU A 41 -17.87 53.69 -7.02
N ASP A 42 -17.91 54.71 -6.17
CA ASP A 42 -17.53 56.08 -6.51
C ASP A 42 -16.06 56.15 -6.97
N ARG A 43 -15.19 55.33 -6.37
CA ARG A 43 -13.75 55.25 -6.71
C ARG A 43 -13.49 54.55 -8.05
N THR A 44 -14.43 53.76 -8.54
CA THR A 44 -14.29 52.93 -9.75
C THR A 44 -15.07 53.48 -10.94
N THR A 45 -16.16 54.22 -10.71
CA THR A 45 -16.81 55.05 -11.73
C THR A 45 -15.85 56.14 -12.21
N GLY A 46 -15.42 56.05 -13.47
CA GLY A 46 -14.64 57.08 -14.16
C GLY A 46 -13.18 56.74 -14.47
N LYS A 47 -12.66 55.55 -14.10
CA LYS A 47 -11.29 55.14 -14.41
C LYS A 47 -11.26 53.98 -15.41
N ARG A 48 -10.69 54.22 -16.59
CA ARG A 48 -10.34 53.14 -17.54
C ARG A 48 -9.06 52.45 -17.06
N ILE A 49 -9.02 51.12 -17.15
CA ILE A 49 -7.85 50.31 -16.81
C ILE A 49 -6.67 50.80 -17.66
N ALA A 50 -5.62 51.30 -17.00
CA ALA A 50 -4.42 51.75 -17.69
C ALA A 50 -3.68 50.53 -18.29
N PRO A 51 -3.18 50.61 -19.53
CA PRO A 51 -2.39 49.52 -20.10
C PRO A 51 -1.09 49.35 -19.29
N GLY A 52 -0.89 48.14 -18.73
CA GLY A 52 0.30 47.81 -17.94
C GLY A 52 0.04 47.47 -16.46
N ILE A 53 -1.20 47.57 -15.97
CA ILE A 53 -1.55 47.03 -14.64
C ILE A 53 -1.58 45.50 -14.74
N PRO A 54 -0.86 44.75 -13.87
CA PRO A 54 -0.92 43.30 -13.87
C PRO A 54 -2.38 42.84 -13.76
N LEU A 55 -2.80 41.90 -14.62
CA LEU A 55 -4.19 41.44 -14.76
C LEU A 55 -4.88 41.12 -13.42
N ALA A 56 -4.12 40.69 -12.41
CA ALA A 56 -4.61 40.41 -11.06
C ALA A 56 -5.08 41.66 -10.27
N PHE A 57 -4.69 42.86 -10.66
CA PHE A 57 -5.10 44.14 -10.05
C PHE A 57 -5.91 45.04 -11.01
N GLY A 58 -6.05 44.63 -12.27
CA GLY A 58 -6.70 45.42 -13.33
C GLY A 58 -8.19 45.12 -13.52
N GLU A 59 -8.61 43.86 -13.33
CA GLU A 59 -10.03 43.51 -13.34
C GLU A 59 -10.64 43.79 -11.97
N THR A 60 -11.27 44.94 -11.86
CA THR A 60 -12.01 45.32 -10.66
C THR A 60 -13.24 44.43 -10.52
N ASN A 61 -13.12 43.33 -9.77
CA ASN A 61 -14.22 42.44 -9.44
C ASN A 61 -15.16 43.09 -8.38
N ILE A 62 -15.45 44.38 -8.56
CA ILE A 62 -16.25 45.23 -7.67
C ILE A 62 -17.60 44.60 -7.39
N LYS A 63 -18.24 44.02 -8.41
CA LYS A 63 -19.51 43.32 -8.25
C LYS A 63 -19.39 42.16 -7.27
N ALA A 64 -18.31 41.38 -7.33
CA ALA A 64 -18.06 40.28 -6.40
C ALA A 64 -17.73 40.79 -4.99
N ARG A 65 -16.94 41.87 -4.88
CA ARG A 65 -16.59 42.51 -3.60
C ARG A 65 -17.79 43.12 -2.90
N ILE A 66 -18.60 43.91 -3.59
CA ILE A 66 -19.85 44.48 -3.06
C ILE A 66 -20.77 43.34 -2.61
N ARG A 67 -20.91 42.28 -3.42
CA ARG A 67 -21.69 41.11 -3.02
C ARG A 67 -21.15 40.48 -1.73
N ASN A 68 -19.83 40.28 -1.63
CA ASN A 68 -19.18 39.70 -0.44
C ASN A 68 -19.43 40.55 0.81
N ILE A 69 -19.26 41.88 0.70
CA ILE A 69 -19.52 42.86 1.77
C ILE A 69 -20.99 42.80 2.22
N MET A 70 -21.93 42.81 1.26
CA MET A 70 -23.36 42.74 1.57
C MET A 70 -23.77 41.41 2.20
N SER A 71 -23.09 40.32 1.87
CA SER A 71 -23.30 39.00 2.48
C SER A 71 -22.45 38.75 3.73
N TYR A 72 -21.60 39.70 4.15
CA TYR A 72 -20.64 39.49 5.22
C TYR A 72 -21.34 39.12 6.53
N ARG A 73 -20.89 38.02 7.15
CA ARG A 73 -21.33 37.58 8.48
C ARG A 73 -20.08 37.40 9.33
N LYS A 74 -20.13 37.82 10.61
CA LYS A 74 -19.04 37.52 11.56
C LYS A 74 -18.88 36.00 11.61
N SER A 75 -17.74 35.50 11.16
CA SER A 75 -17.44 34.07 11.14
C SER A 75 -17.54 33.52 12.56
N SER A 76 -18.48 32.60 12.79
CA SER A 76 -18.63 31.94 14.07
C SER A 76 -17.35 31.16 14.39
N ARG A 77 -16.93 31.17 15.66
CA ARG A 77 -15.74 30.40 16.12
C ARG A 77 -15.82 28.92 15.73
N TRP A 78 -17.04 28.40 15.58
CA TRP A 78 -17.32 27.04 15.10
C TRP A 78 -16.92 26.79 13.64
N VAL A 79 -17.05 27.77 12.75
CA VAL A 79 -16.63 27.65 11.35
C VAL A 79 -15.12 27.53 11.25
N ILE A 80 -14.40 28.31 12.08
CA ILE A 80 -12.93 28.24 12.16
C ILE A 80 -12.50 26.87 12.68
N ALA A 81 -13.12 26.39 13.76
CA ALA A 81 -12.83 25.06 14.31
C ALA A 81 -13.05 23.95 13.26
N ALA A 82 -14.16 23.98 12.53
CA ALA A 82 -14.46 23.01 11.47
C ALA A 82 -13.40 23.05 10.35
N ALA A 83 -12.98 24.24 9.91
CA ALA A 83 -11.95 24.38 8.87
C ALA A 83 -10.60 23.81 9.32
N VAL A 84 -10.21 24.03 10.59
CA VAL A 84 -8.98 23.47 11.16
C VAL A 84 -9.03 21.95 11.20
N VAL A 85 -10.17 21.36 11.59
CA VAL A 85 -10.34 19.90 11.60
C VAL A 85 -10.23 19.31 10.19
N VAL A 86 -10.84 19.94 9.19
CA VAL A 86 -10.75 19.50 7.79
C VAL A 86 -9.32 19.57 7.28
N LEU A 87 -8.59 20.65 7.58
CA LEU A 87 -7.18 20.79 7.21
C LEU A 87 -6.30 19.74 7.90
N ALA A 88 -6.51 19.48 9.19
CA ALA A 88 -5.78 18.44 9.91
C ALA A 88 -6.03 17.06 9.30
N ALA A 89 -7.28 16.72 8.97
CA ALA A 89 -7.62 15.47 8.31
C ALA A 89 -6.98 15.34 6.92
N LEU A 90 -6.97 16.40 6.13
CA LEU A 90 -6.28 16.45 4.83
C LEU A 90 -4.77 16.28 4.97
N CYS A 91 -4.14 16.97 5.92
CA CYS A 91 -2.71 16.84 6.18
C CYS A 91 -2.34 15.43 6.60
N ILE A 92 -3.13 14.79 7.49
CA ILE A 92 -2.92 13.41 7.91
C ILE A 92 -3.10 12.47 6.71
N GLY A 93 -4.19 12.63 5.93
CA GLY A 93 -4.45 11.80 4.76
C GLY A 93 -3.38 11.89 3.67
N LEU A 94 -2.79 13.09 3.47
CA LEU A 94 -1.71 13.30 2.51
C LEU A 94 -0.33 12.90 3.05
N ALA A 95 -0.12 12.91 4.37
CA ALA A 95 1.13 12.48 5.00
C ALA A 95 1.27 10.95 5.03
N LEU A 96 0.18 10.20 4.90
CA LEU A 96 0.18 8.75 4.73
C LEU A 96 0.66 8.40 3.31
N ASN A 97 1.96 8.49 3.09
CA ASN A 97 2.59 8.00 1.87
C ASN A 97 2.67 6.46 1.98
N PRO A 98 2.10 5.68 1.04
CA PRO A 98 2.31 4.24 1.02
C PRO A 98 3.81 3.97 0.93
N ALA A 99 4.28 2.96 1.66
CA ALA A 99 5.66 2.51 1.56
C ALA A 99 5.98 2.26 0.09
N LYS A 100 7.08 2.84 -0.41
CA LYS A 100 7.53 2.57 -1.78
C LYS A 100 7.81 1.08 -1.89
N SER A 101 7.20 0.46 -2.89
CA SER A 101 7.41 -0.93 -3.22
C SER A 101 8.02 -1.06 -4.61
N GLN A 102 8.78 -2.12 -4.82
CA GLN A 102 9.33 -2.46 -6.13
C GLN A 102 8.86 -3.83 -6.57
N ARG A 103 8.51 -3.94 -7.86
CA ARG A 103 8.00 -5.17 -8.46
C ARG A 103 9.14 -6.17 -8.66
N ALA A 104 9.07 -7.33 -8.03
CA ALA A 104 9.92 -8.48 -8.33
C ALA A 104 9.15 -9.50 -9.18
N ALA A 105 9.87 -10.13 -10.12
CA ALA A 105 9.37 -11.21 -10.96
C ALA A 105 10.28 -12.43 -10.82
N ILE A 106 9.73 -13.56 -10.38
CA ILE A 106 10.47 -14.80 -10.09
C ILE A 106 9.79 -15.94 -10.84
N THR A 107 10.53 -16.62 -11.71
CA THR A 107 10.00 -17.79 -12.44
C THR A 107 10.22 -19.05 -11.64
N PHE A 108 9.20 -19.90 -11.55
CA PHE A 108 9.24 -21.20 -10.92
C PHE A 108 8.94 -22.32 -11.95
N PRO A 109 9.60 -23.49 -11.85
CA PRO A 109 10.70 -23.80 -10.93
C PRO A 109 11.92 -22.88 -11.18
N ALA A 110 12.54 -22.36 -10.12
CA ALA A 110 13.60 -21.34 -10.26
C ALA A 110 14.90 -21.89 -10.83
N TYR A 111 15.14 -23.17 -10.60
CA TYR A 111 16.25 -23.96 -11.09
C TYR A 111 15.86 -25.44 -11.06
N GLN A 112 16.73 -26.30 -11.60
CA GLN A 112 16.51 -27.75 -11.68
C GLN A 112 17.40 -28.55 -10.72
N ASP A 113 18.24 -27.87 -9.94
CA ASP A 113 19.04 -28.48 -8.88
C ASP A 113 18.11 -29.17 -7.85
N GLY A 114 18.51 -30.35 -7.38
CA GLY A 114 17.71 -31.18 -6.46
C GLY A 114 16.65 -32.07 -7.13
N LYS A 115 16.48 -32.00 -8.46
CA LYS A 115 15.62 -32.92 -9.20
C LYS A 115 16.15 -34.36 -9.16
N SER A 116 15.27 -35.31 -8.92
CA SER A 116 15.48 -36.76 -8.86
C SER A 116 14.29 -37.49 -9.48
N GLU A 117 14.37 -38.81 -9.60
CA GLU A 117 13.27 -39.64 -10.09
C GLU A 117 12.01 -39.56 -9.21
N TYR A 118 12.16 -39.25 -7.91
CA TYR A 118 11.04 -39.24 -6.95
C TYR A 118 10.23 -37.93 -6.95
N ASN A 119 10.84 -36.81 -7.36
CA ASN A 119 10.22 -35.47 -7.33
C ASN A 119 10.12 -34.87 -8.74
N GLU A 120 10.29 -35.68 -9.78
CA GLU A 120 10.29 -35.20 -11.16
C GLU A 120 8.98 -34.48 -11.52
N SER A 121 7.82 -34.95 -11.04
CA SER A 121 6.52 -34.33 -11.29
C SER A 121 6.42 -32.88 -10.77
N ILE A 122 7.18 -32.56 -9.73
CA ILE A 122 7.21 -31.22 -9.13
C ILE A 122 8.02 -30.28 -10.04
N TYR A 123 9.15 -30.74 -10.56
CA TYR A 123 10.04 -29.97 -11.43
C TYR A 123 9.58 -29.89 -12.89
N ASN A 124 8.84 -30.89 -13.38
CA ASN A 124 8.35 -30.96 -14.77
C ASN A 124 6.94 -30.37 -14.93
N ILE A 125 6.70 -29.20 -14.34
CA ILE A 125 5.47 -28.43 -14.55
C ILE A 125 5.65 -27.40 -15.67
N ARG A 126 4.54 -26.85 -16.17
CA ARG A 126 4.61 -25.67 -17.04
C ARG A 126 5.10 -24.47 -16.21
N PRO A 127 6.24 -23.85 -16.55
CA PRO A 127 6.79 -22.77 -15.74
C PRO A 127 5.84 -21.57 -15.65
N PHE A 128 5.87 -20.89 -14.50
CA PHE A 128 5.07 -19.70 -14.22
C PHE A 128 5.92 -18.62 -13.57
N THR A 129 5.54 -17.37 -13.72
CA THR A 129 6.22 -16.23 -13.10
C THR A 129 5.37 -15.65 -11.99
N LEU A 130 5.89 -15.67 -10.77
CA LEU A 130 5.39 -14.91 -9.62
C LEU A 130 5.76 -13.44 -9.79
N HIS A 131 4.77 -12.56 -9.65
CA HIS A 131 4.93 -11.12 -9.50
C HIS A 131 4.52 -10.74 -8.08
N ILE A 132 5.42 -10.06 -7.37
CA ILE A 132 5.19 -9.60 -6.00
C ILE A 132 5.84 -8.23 -5.82
N ASP A 133 5.17 -7.35 -5.09
CA ASP A 133 5.72 -6.05 -4.72
C ASP A 133 6.51 -6.23 -3.41
N LEU A 134 7.79 -5.90 -3.44
CA LEU A 134 8.71 -5.99 -2.31
C LEU A 134 8.94 -4.62 -1.68
N PRO A 135 9.29 -4.54 -0.38
CA PRO A 135 9.75 -3.30 0.23
C PRO A 135 10.93 -2.67 -0.53
N GLU A 136 11.07 -1.34 -0.46
CA GLU A 136 12.21 -0.63 -1.06
C GLU A 136 13.55 -1.22 -0.56
N GLY A 137 14.48 -1.49 -1.49
CA GLY A 137 15.78 -2.10 -1.19
C GLY A 137 15.81 -3.63 -1.15
N TRP A 138 14.65 -4.30 -1.21
CA TRP A 138 14.57 -5.77 -1.21
C TRP A 138 14.67 -6.36 -2.61
N SER A 139 15.48 -7.40 -2.83
CA SER A 139 15.64 -8.04 -4.15
C SER A 139 15.53 -9.56 -4.07
N ALA A 140 15.23 -10.22 -5.18
CA ALA A 140 15.27 -11.67 -5.26
C ALA A 140 16.68 -12.15 -5.61
N ALA A 141 17.17 -13.17 -4.90
CA ALA A 141 18.44 -13.82 -5.16
C ALA A 141 18.30 -15.34 -5.08
N PHE A 142 19.04 -16.06 -5.92
CA PHE A 142 19.10 -17.51 -5.85
C PHE A 142 20.10 -17.96 -4.78
N PRO A 143 19.81 -19.03 -4.03
CA PRO A 143 20.79 -19.65 -3.15
C PRO A 143 22.03 -20.12 -3.91
N ALA A 144 23.15 -20.28 -3.20
CA ALA A 144 24.33 -20.94 -3.74
C ALA A 144 23.99 -22.39 -4.13
N PRO A 145 24.60 -23.00 -5.17
CA PRO A 145 24.25 -24.34 -5.63
C PRO A 145 24.23 -25.41 -4.51
N GLU A 146 25.15 -25.34 -3.54
CA GLU A 146 25.18 -26.21 -2.37
C GLU A 146 23.97 -26.06 -1.42
N GLU A 147 23.27 -24.93 -1.46
CA GLU A 147 22.08 -24.63 -0.67
C GLU A 147 20.77 -24.90 -1.44
N ARG A 148 20.85 -25.27 -2.73
CA ARG A 148 19.68 -25.53 -3.60
C ARG A 148 19.06 -26.90 -3.39
N GLY A 149 18.82 -27.23 -2.14
CA GLY A 149 18.02 -28.39 -1.72
C GLY A 149 16.53 -28.06 -1.58
N ALA A 150 15.78 -29.03 -1.05
CA ALA A 150 14.42 -28.76 -0.58
C ALA A 150 14.44 -27.88 0.67
N SER A 151 13.52 -26.93 0.75
CA SER A 151 13.23 -26.11 1.93
C SER A 151 12.06 -26.74 2.70
N PRO A 152 11.95 -26.53 4.04
CA PRO A 152 10.76 -26.95 4.80
C PRO A 152 9.43 -26.48 4.18
N ALA A 153 9.45 -25.37 3.44
CA ALA A 153 8.27 -24.78 2.81
C ALA A 153 8.01 -25.30 1.38
N GLY A 154 8.95 -26.02 0.74
CA GLY A 154 8.80 -26.53 -0.62
C GLY A 154 10.10 -26.61 -1.42
N PHE A 155 9.98 -26.56 -2.74
CA PHE A 155 11.05 -26.74 -3.71
C PHE A 155 11.54 -25.42 -4.33
N THR A 156 12.77 -25.48 -4.84
CA THR A 156 13.52 -24.39 -5.47
C THR A 156 13.44 -23.07 -4.70
N PRO A 157 13.88 -23.01 -3.43
CA PRO A 157 13.86 -21.79 -2.64
C PRO A 157 14.56 -20.62 -3.35
N VAL A 158 13.96 -19.44 -3.26
CA VAL A 158 14.50 -18.14 -3.72
C VAL A 158 14.48 -17.19 -2.54
N TYR A 159 15.61 -16.55 -2.25
CA TYR A 159 15.72 -15.62 -1.14
C TYR A 159 15.24 -14.21 -1.53
N LEU A 160 14.52 -13.57 -0.62
CA LEU A 160 14.28 -12.13 -0.63
C LEU A 160 15.32 -11.47 0.27
N MET A 161 16.19 -10.67 -0.34
CA MET A 161 17.38 -10.09 0.28
C MET A 161 17.21 -8.59 0.51
N GLU A 162 17.59 -8.11 1.69
CA GLU A 162 17.82 -6.69 1.97
C GLU A 162 19.34 -6.47 2.10
N GLY A 163 19.95 -5.89 1.06
CA GLY A 163 21.41 -5.86 0.96
C GLY A 163 22.00 -7.28 0.91
N SER A 164 22.72 -7.69 1.95
CA SER A 164 23.32 -9.02 2.07
C SER A 164 22.56 -9.97 3.01
N THR A 165 21.42 -9.54 3.56
CA THR A 165 20.67 -10.31 4.57
C THR A 165 19.43 -10.93 3.96
N ALA A 166 19.25 -12.25 4.12
CA ALA A 166 18.03 -12.94 3.70
C ALA A 166 16.88 -12.64 4.68
N LYS A 167 15.86 -11.92 4.19
CA LYS A 167 14.69 -11.50 4.97
C LYS A 167 13.50 -12.44 4.84
N ALA A 168 13.42 -13.18 3.73
CA ALA A 168 12.44 -14.23 3.54
C ALA A 168 12.93 -15.25 2.51
N VAL A 169 12.30 -16.42 2.50
CA VAL A 169 12.47 -17.45 1.48
C VAL A 169 11.13 -17.74 0.81
N ILE A 170 11.12 -17.78 -0.52
CA ILE A 170 9.97 -18.18 -1.34
C ILE A 170 10.26 -19.57 -1.88
N SER A 171 9.36 -20.51 -1.63
CA SER A 171 9.39 -21.86 -2.20
C SER A 171 8.07 -22.15 -2.91
N TYR A 172 8.09 -23.04 -3.90
CA TYR A 172 6.87 -23.56 -4.53
C TYR A 172 6.73 -25.06 -4.30
N ASN A 173 5.53 -25.58 -4.42
CA ASN A 173 5.29 -27.01 -4.51
C ASN A 173 4.04 -27.26 -5.33
N THR A 174 3.80 -28.53 -5.68
CA THR A 174 2.55 -28.99 -6.28
C THR A 174 1.64 -29.59 -5.22
N PHE A 175 0.33 -29.61 -5.50
CA PHE A 175 -0.64 -30.33 -4.67
C PHE A 175 -1.63 -31.07 -5.57
N GLU A 176 -2.33 -32.05 -5.00
CA GLU A 176 -3.39 -32.77 -5.68
C GLU A 176 -4.75 -32.33 -5.15
N LEU A 177 -5.76 -32.34 -6.03
CA LEU A 177 -7.13 -32.08 -5.59
C LEU A 177 -7.64 -33.32 -4.85
N TYR A 178 -8.10 -33.10 -3.63
CA TYR A 178 -8.71 -34.16 -2.85
C TYR A 178 -10.09 -34.50 -3.39
N GLU A 179 -10.38 -35.79 -3.53
CA GLU A 179 -11.67 -36.30 -3.97
C GLU A 179 -12.66 -36.31 -2.79
N GLY A 180 -13.50 -35.29 -2.69
CA GLY A 180 -14.55 -35.20 -1.68
C GLY A 180 -15.14 -33.81 -1.54
N ASP A 181 -16.32 -33.72 -0.92
CA ASP A 181 -16.94 -32.44 -0.58
C ASP A 181 -16.19 -31.80 0.59
N ILE A 182 -15.28 -30.87 0.28
CA ILE A 182 -14.54 -30.09 1.27
C ILE A 182 -15.20 -28.71 1.39
N PRO A 183 -15.57 -28.27 2.61
CA PRO A 183 -16.00 -26.90 2.83
C PRO A 183 -14.98 -25.91 2.28
N LEU A 184 -15.43 -24.84 1.61
CA LEU A 184 -14.53 -23.88 0.98
C LEU A 184 -13.50 -23.30 1.97
N GLU A 185 -13.93 -23.04 3.21
CA GLU A 185 -13.08 -22.55 4.30
C GLU A 185 -12.00 -23.55 4.75
N ASP A 186 -12.18 -24.83 4.47
CA ASP A 186 -11.24 -25.90 4.81
C ASP A 186 -10.39 -26.37 3.62
N PHE A 187 -10.67 -25.88 2.41
CA PHE A 187 -9.96 -26.30 1.21
C PHE A 187 -8.45 -26.07 1.32
N TYR A 188 -8.02 -24.93 1.87
CA TYR A 188 -6.60 -24.61 2.07
C TYR A 188 -5.87 -25.68 2.90
N LYS A 189 -6.57 -26.38 3.81
CA LYS A 189 -5.98 -27.44 4.63
C LYS A 189 -5.49 -28.62 3.79
N THR A 190 -6.15 -28.86 2.65
CA THR A 190 -5.75 -29.92 1.71
C THR A 190 -4.58 -29.51 0.84
N VAL A 191 -4.55 -28.23 0.42
CA VAL A 191 -3.45 -27.66 -0.36
C VAL A 191 -2.14 -27.65 0.45
N TYR A 192 -2.22 -27.21 1.70
CA TYR A 192 -1.05 -26.99 2.56
C TYR A 192 -0.82 -28.13 3.55
N ALA A 193 -1.41 -29.32 3.33
CA ALA A 193 -1.23 -30.46 4.23
C ALA A 193 0.27 -30.75 4.55
N PRO A 194 1.21 -30.71 3.58
CA PRO A 194 2.63 -30.90 3.88
C PRO A 194 3.22 -29.86 4.84
N LEU A 195 2.71 -28.62 4.82
CA LEU A 195 3.17 -27.52 5.67
C LEU A 195 2.57 -27.54 7.07
N ARG A 196 1.56 -28.38 7.32
CA ARG A 196 0.78 -28.36 8.57
C ARG A 196 1.06 -29.51 9.52
N LEU A 197 1.65 -30.60 9.02
CA LEU A 197 1.78 -31.84 9.77
C LEU A 197 3.06 -31.93 10.61
N GLY A 198 4.00 -31.01 10.44
CA GLY A 198 5.29 -31.04 11.14
C GLY A 198 5.17 -30.59 12.60
N SER A 199 5.67 -31.39 13.54
CA SER A 199 5.67 -31.01 14.96
C SER A 199 6.72 -29.94 15.30
N LEU A 200 7.82 -29.88 14.55
CA LEU A 200 8.93 -28.93 14.77
C LEU A 200 8.92 -27.74 13.80
N HIS A 201 8.13 -27.83 12.73
CA HIS A 201 7.95 -26.78 11.74
C HIS A 201 6.57 -26.95 11.10
N HIS A 202 5.68 -25.98 11.30
CA HIS A 202 4.35 -25.99 10.69
C HIS A 202 3.78 -24.58 10.49
N TRP A 203 2.76 -24.50 9.64
CA TRP A 203 2.08 -23.27 9.27
C TRP A 203 0.64 -23.29 9.78
N GLU A 204 0.24 -22.29 10.56
CA GLU A 204 -1.13 -22.12 11.06
C GLU A 204 -1.61 -20.66 10.95
N ASP A 205 -2.72 -20.30 11.62
CA ASP A 205 -3.35 -18.98 11.61
C ASP A 205 -3.67 -18.42 10.21
N TYR A 206 -4.16 -19.30 9.32
CA TYR A 206 -4.48 -18.96 7.94
C TYR A 206 -5.57 -17.88 7.83
N THR A 207 -5.21 -16.72 7.30
CA THR A 207 -6.10 -15.57 7.13
C THR A 207 -6.15 -15.15 5.65
N PRO A 208 -7.23 -15.45 4.92
CA PRO A 208 -7.39 -15.07 3.51
C PRO A 208 -7.33 -13.54 3.30
N ILE A 209 -6.55 -13.09 2.32
CA ILE A 209 -6.39 -11.67 1.97
C ILE A 209 -7.00 -11.37 0.60
N VAL A 210 -6.72 -12.21 -0.40
CA VAL A 210 -7.26 -12.08 -1.76
C VAL A 210 -7.71 -13.45 -2.22
N SER A 211 -9.00 -13.63 -2.46
CA SER A 211 -9.57 -14.89 -2.94
C SER A 211 -10.24 -14.70 -4.30
N SER A 212 -10.08 -15.70 -5.16
CA SER A 212 -10.77 -15.82 -6.43
C SER A 212 -11.37 -17.23 -6.57
N LYS A 213 -11.95 -17.55 -7.74
CA LYS A 213 -12.47 -18.90 -7.99
C LYS A 213 -11.37 -19.96 -8.01
N THR A 214 -10.16 -19.61 -8.41
CA THR A 214 -9.07 -20.55 -8.69
C THR A 214 -7.84 -20.29 -7.83
N THR A 215 -7.65 -19.06 -7.37
CA THR A 215 -6.49 -18.65 -6.58
C THR A 215 -6.87 -18.07 -5.24
N GLU A 216 -5.96 -18.14 -4.27
CA GLU A 216 -6.10 -17.47 -2.99
C GLU A 216 -4.74 -17.12 -2.42
N THR A 217 -4.60 -15.90 -1.91
CA THR A 217 -3.46 -15.47 -1.10
C THR A 217 -3.92 -15.23 0.32
N ALA A 218 -3.13 -15.70 1.29
CA ALA A 218 -3.39 -15.55 2.71
C ALA A 218 -2.13 -15.22 3.49
N LEU A 219 -2.30 -14.63 4.66
CA LEU A 219 -1.28 -14.60 5.70
C LEU A 219 -1.36 -15.88 6.54
N ALA A 220 -0.23 -16.30 7.10
CA ALA A 220 -0.13 -17.42 8.02
C ALA A 220 0.99 -17.16 9.04
N THR A 221 0.98 -17.90 10.15
CA THR A 221 2.06 -17.93 11.13
C THR A 221 2.88 -19.20 10.92
N VAL A 222 4.20 -19.07 10.81
CA VAL A 222 5.13 -20.20 10.77
C VAL A 222 5.65 -20.45 12.17
N TYR A 223 5.38 -21.62 12.70
CA TYR A 223 5.88 -22.09 13.98
C TYR A 223 7.08 -23.00 13.74
N TYR A 224 8.17 -22.77 14.45
CA TYR A 224 9.35 -23.62 14.36
C TYR A 224 10.11 -23.70 15.68
N SER A 225 10.83 -24.81 15.88
CA SER A 225 11.67 -25.02 17.05
C SER A 225 13.10 -25.32 16.61
N GLU A 226 14.07 -24.65 17.24
CA GLU A 226 15.49 -24.86 16.98
C GLU A 226 16.08 -25.89 17.94
N GLU A 227 16.96 -26.74 17.43
CA GLU A 227 17.59 -27.80 18.22
C GLU A 227 18.45 -27.22 19.36
N MET A 228 18.17 -27.68 20.59
CA MET A 228 19.02 -27.44 21.75
C MET A 228 19.76 -28.71 22.16
N GLN A 229 21.08 -28.68 22.06
CA GLN A 229 21.94 -29.82 22.41
C GLN A 229 21.66 -30.33 23.82
N GLY A 230 21.47 -31.65 23.93
CA GLY A 230 21.25 -32.34 25.21
C GLY A 230 19.82 -32.25 25.74
N GLN A 231 18.88 -31.67 24.99
CA GLN A 231 17.47 -31.60 25.36
C GLN A 231 16.58 -32.41 24.42
N SER A 232 15.43 -32.86 24.93
CA SER A 232 14.39 -33.48 24.10
C SER A 232 13.73 -32.45 23.20
N ALA A 233 13.35 -32.84 21.98
CA ALA A 233 12.67 -31.96 21.03
C ALA A 233 11.40 -31.30 21.60
N ALA A 234 10.71 -31.97 22.53
CA ALA A 234 9.52 -31.44 23.20
C ALA A 234 9.79 -30.28 24.17
N SER A 235 11.05 -30.04 24.55
CA SER A 235 11.43 -28.93 25.43
C SER A 235 12.08 -27.76 24.70
N TRP A 236 12.27 -27.86 23.38
CA TRP A 236 12.84 -26.77 22.59
C TRP A 236 11.85 -25.59 22.54
N PRO A 237 12.33 -24.34 22.69
CA PRO A 237 11.45 -23.18 22.63
C PRO A 237 10.92 -23.02 21.21
N GLN A 238 9.61 -22.80 21.12
CA GLN A 238 8.93 -22.54 19.86
C GLN A 238 9.02 -21.05 19.53
N SER A 239 9.48 -20.75 18.32
CA SER A 239 9.52 -19.42 17.74
C SER A 239 8.49 -19.28 16.63
N THR A 240 8.16 -18.04 16.28
CA THR A 240 7.19 -17.73 15.23
C THR A 240 7.69 -16.66 14.29
N THR A 241 7.45 -16.84 13.00
CA THR A 241 7.60 -15.78 12.00
C THR A 241 6.36 -15.67 11.12
N PRO A 242 6.10 -14.49 10.52
CA PRO A 242 5.01 -14.38 9.56
C PRO A 242 5.31 -15.19 8.30
N GLY A 243 4.24 -15.54 7.59
CA GLY A 243 4.30 -16.18 6.29
C GLY A 243 3.20 -15.70 5.35
N ILE A 244 3.45 -15.80 4.04
CA ILE A 244 2.43 -15.61 3.00
C ILE A 244 2.27 -16.94 2.26
N LEU A 245 1.02 -17.36 2.10
CA LEU A 245 0.66 -18.55 1.35
C LEU A 245 -0.17 -18.15 0.13
N PHE A 246 0.12 -18.77 -1.02
CA PHE A 246 -0.66 -18.59 -2.23
C PHE A 246 -0.88 -19.93 -2.92
N TYR A 247 -2.07 -20.19 -3.45
CA TYR A 247 -2.31 -21.35 -4.30
C TYR A 247 -3.02 -20.99 -5.61
N ASP A 248 -2.85 -21.84 -6.61
CA ASP A 248 -3.59 -21.84 -7.88
C ASP A 248 -4.10 -23.24 -8.20
N LYS A 249 -5.43 -23.40 -8.23
CA LYS A 249 -6.16 -24.65 -8.53
C LYS A 249 -6.06 -25.09 -9.98
N GLU A 250 -5.89 -24.17 -10.93
CA GLU A 250 -5.75 -24.56 -12.34
C GLU A 250 -4.36 -25.12 -12.64
N ARG A 251 -3.35 -24.60 -11.94
CA ARG A 251 -1.95 -25.06 -12.08
C ARG A 251 -1.56 -26.15 -11.10
N LEU A 252 -2.37 -26.39 -10.07
CA LEU A 252 -2.09 -27.33 -8.99
C LEU A 252 -0.78 -27.04 -8.27
N ILE A 253 -0.50 -25.75 -8.04
CA ILE A 253 0.70 -25.27 -7.35
C ILE A 253 0.34 -24.42 -6.14
N TYR A 254 1.23 -24.41 -5.17
CA TYR A 254 1.25 -23.40 -4.12
C TYR A 254 2.62 -22.76 -3.98
N LEU A 255 2.64 -21.54 -3.45
CA LEU A 255 3.81 -20.79 -3.04
C LEU A 255 3.74 -20.55 -1.53
N ALA A 256 4.88 -20.65 -0.88
CA ALA A 256 5.04 -20.36 0.54
C ALA A 256 6.22 -19.40 0.73
N ILE A 257 5.93 -18.25 1.33
CA ILE A 257 6.91 -17.21 1.66
C ILE A 257 7.08 -17.20 3.16
N GLN A 258 8.21 -17.70 3.68
CA GLN A 258 8.53 -17.66 5.10
C GLN A 258 9.47 -16.49 5.37
N PHE A 259 9.10 -15.61 6.29
CA PHE A 259 9.99 -14.52 6.72
C PHE A 259 10.97 -15.01 7.79
N SER A 260 12.17 -14.43 7.80
CA SER A 260 13.24 -14.74 8.75
C SER A 260 13.01 -14.10 10.12
N ASP A 261 12.23 -13.02 10.17
CA ASP A 261 11.92 -12.26 11.39
C ASP A 261 10.57 -11.53 11.25
N SER A 262 10.15 -10.83 12.30
CA SER A 262 8.95 -9.99 12.33
C SER A 262 9.26 -8.50 12.10
N SER A 263 10.24 -8.18 11.25
CA SER A 263 10.65 -6.78 11.00
C SER A 263 9.65 -5.97 10.17
N LEU A 264 8.82 -6.63 9.36
CA LEU A 264 7.77 -5.96 8.59
C LEU A 264 6.52 -5.70 9.44
N SER A 265 5.92 -4.53 9.26
CA SER A 265 4.62 -4.25 9.86
C SER A 265 3.51 -5.11 9.23
N LEU A 266 2.41 -5.30 9.95
CA LEU A 266 1.24 -6.02 9.43
C LEU A 266 0.69 -5.38 8.14
N ASP A 267 0.75 -4.06 8.02
CA ASP A 267 0.32 -3.34 6.82
C ASP A 267 1.24 -3.63 5.62
N GLN A 268 2.56 -3.72 5.86
CA GLN A 268 3.52 -4.10 4.81
C GLN A 268 3.29 -5.55 4.36
N LEU A 269 3.08 -6.49 5.29
CA LEU A 269 2.77 -7.88 4.97
C LEU A 269 1.47 -8.01 4.18
N HIS A 270 0.42 -7.28 4.58
CA HIS A 270 -0.84 -7.23 3.84
C HIS A 270 -0.65 -6.69 2.42
N ALA A 271 0.08 -5.58 2.26
CA ALA A 271 0.33 -5.00 0.94
C ALA A 271 1.12 -5.97 0.03
N MET A 272 2.14 -6.64 0.58
CA MET A 272 2.89 -7.67 -0.13
C MET A 272 1.96 -8.83 -0.55
N ALA A 273 1.16 -9.37 0.37
CA ALA A 273 0.21 -10.45 0.07
C ALA A 273 -0.82 -10.05 -1.01
N GLN A 274 -1.34 -8.82 -0.96
CA GLN A 274 -2.28 -8.31 -1.96
C GLN A 274 -1.68 -8.21 -3.37
N SER A 275 -0.36 -7.95 -3.45
CA SER A 275 0.36 -7.78 -4.71
C SER A 275 0.66 -9.08 -5.44
N VAL A 276 0.58 -10.24 -4.76
CA VAL A 276 0.90 -11.56 -5.31
C VAL A 276 0.02 -11.87 -6.51
N ARG A 277 0.66 -12.08 -7.66
CA ARG A 277 0.02 -12.50 -8.92
C ARG A 277 0.95 -13.49 -9.63
N ILE A 278 0.38 -14.39 -10.41
CA ILE A 278 1.17 -15.26 -11.29
C ILE A 278 0.77 -15.08 -12.75
N THR A 279 1.71 -15.30 -13.65
CA THR A 279 1.48 -15.35 -15.10
C THR A 279 2.17 -16.58 -15.70
N ASP A 280 1.82 -16.94 -16.93
CA ASP A 280 2.67 -17.88 -17.69
C ASP A 280 4.08 -17.30 -17.84
N ALA A 281 5.10 -18.17 -17.73
CA ALA A 281 6.47 -17.78 -18.07
C ALA A 281 6.56 -17.50 -19.58
N LYS A 282 7.28 -16.44 -19.95
CA LYS A 282 7.58 -16.11 -21.35
C LYS A 282 8.75 -16.92 -21.87
#